data_AF-A0A3C1VET2-F1
#
_entry.id   AF-A0A3C1VET2-F1
#
_cell.length_a   1.000
_cell.length_b   1.000
_cell.length_c   1.000
_cell.angle_alpha   90.00
_cell.angle_beta   90.00
_cell.angle_gamma   90.00
#
_symmetry.space_group_name_H-M   'P 1'
#
loop_
_entity.id
_entity.type
_entity.pdbx_description
1 polymer ?
#
loop_
_entity_poly.entity_id
_entity_poly.type
_entity_poly.pdbx_seq_one_letter_code
_entity_poly.pdbx_strand_id
1 'polypeptide(L)'
;MKTKTWFTIIAASLLCGLTTQTIRAQDIDSFAPVVVKTVPEAGAKDVPPGEYEVRITFSKEMADQSWSWSSAWQNSDPKSLGKPHYEADHKTCVMKVKLEPGKTYG
;
A
#
# COMPACT_ATOMS: atom_id res chain seq x y z
N MET A 1 -55.81 53.10 14.07
CA MET A 1 -54.53 53.21 13.34
C MET A 1 -53.39 52.92 14.30
N LYS A 2 -52.47 52.03 13.89
CA LYS A 2 -51.14 51.73 14.43
C LYS A 2 -51.04 50.69 15.56
N THR A 3 -50.70 49.50 15.07
CA THR A 3 -50.20 48.26 15.69
C THR A 3 -48.73 48.37 16.12
N LYS A 4 -48.22 47.28 16.73
CA LYS A 4 -46.85 46.98 17.20
C LYS A 4 -46.60 47.45 18.64
N THR A 5 -46.19 46.59 19.57
CA THR A 5 -45.07 45.66 19.41
C THR A 5 -45.25 44.50 20.41
N TRP A 6 -45.52 43.33 19.87
CA TRP A 6 -45.62 42.06 20.58
C TRP A 6 -44.43 41.21 20.13
N PHE A 7 -43.76 40.57 21.10
CA PHE A 7 -42.84 39.44 20.92
C PHE A 7 -41.60 39.65 20.03
N THR A 8 -40.48 40.02 20.64
CA THR A 8 -39.14 39.67 20.13
C THR A 8 -38.22 39.27 21.28
N ILE A 9 -38.46 38.09 21.86
CA ILE A 9 -37.44 37.34 22.62
C ILE A 9 -37.58 35.84 22.30
N ILE A 10 -37.30 35.45 21.06
CA ILE A 10 -36.96 34.05 20.71
C ILE A 10 -36.01 34.12 19.50
N ALA A 11 -34.69 34.15 19.72
CA ALA A 11 -33.69 33.78 18.72
C ALA A 11 -32.27 33.85 19.30
N ALA A 12 -31.88 32.93 20.19
CA ALA A 12 -30.46 32.79 20.55
C ALA A 12 -30.05 31.39 21.05
N SER A 13 -30.78 30.33 20.70
CA SER A 13 -30.50 28.98 21.23
C SER A 13 -30.64 27.86 20.20
N LEU A 14 -30.25 28.09 18.95
CA LEU A 14 -30.33 27.09 17.87
C LEU A 14 -29.06 27.00 16.99
N LEU A 15 -27.90 27.40 17.52
CA LEU A 15 -26.61 27.34 16.81
C LEU A 15 -25.62 26.32 17.39
N CYS A 16 -26.05 25.46 18.33
CA CYS A 16 -25.16 24.54 19.04
C CYS A 16 -25.42 23.04 18.75
N GLY A 17 -25.93 22.70 17.57
CA GLY A 17 -26.34 21.32 17.31
C GLY A 17 -26.28 20.90 15.85
N LEU A 18 -25.16 21.11 15.15
CA LEU A 18 -24.90 20.45 13.86
C LEU A 18 -23.41 20.51 13.47
N THR A 19 -22.52 20.17 14.40
CA THR A 19 -21.22 19.64 13.99
C THR A 19 -21.37 18.13 13.84
N THR A 20 -21.92 17.68 12.71
CA THR A 20 -21.65 16.32 12.24
C THR A 20 -20.14 16.24 12.02
N GLN A 21 -19.42 15.84 13.07
CA GLN A 21 -18.04 15.38 12.92
C GLN A 21 -18.11 14.21 11.97
N THR A 22 -17.78 14.49 10.71
CA THR A 22 -17.67 13.44 9.70
C THR A 22 -16.44 12.66 10.12
N ILE A 23 -16.62 11.56 10.85
CA ILE A 23 -15.56 10.58 11.00
C ILE A 23 -15.31 10.06 9.58
N ARG A 24 -14.34 10.65 8.89
CA ARG A 24 -13.83 10.09 7.64
C ARG A 24 -13.19 8.77 8.05
N ALA A 25 -13.83 7.65 7.71
CA ALA A 25 -13.14 6.37 7.69
C ALA A 25 -11.86 6.58 6.85
N GLN A 26 -10.71 6.21 7.38
CA GLN A 26 -9.47 6.32 6.62
C GLN A 26 -9.56 5.38 5.42
N ASP A 27 -9.62 5.96 4.23
CA ASP A 27 -9.57 5.22 2.98
C ASP A 27 -8.16 4.62 2.81
N ILE A 28 -8.04 3.46 2.18
CA ILE A 28 -6.75 2.85 1.86
C ILE A 28 -5.88 3.87 1.11
N ASP A 29 -6.50 4.70 0.26
CA ASP A 29 -5.88 5.79 -0.49
C ASP A 29 -5.15 6.83 0.36
N SER A 30 -5.51 6.98 1.64
CA SER A 30 -4.86 7.91 2.57
C SER A 30 -3.55 7.39 3.19
N PHE A 31 -3.22 6.11 3.05
CA PHE A 31 -1.99 5.51 3.62
C PHE A 31 -0.84 5.38 2.61
N ALA A 32 0.39 5.22 3.08
CA ALA A 32 1.48 4.81 2.18
C ALA A 32 1.23 3.40 1.62
N PRO A 33 1.70 3.07 0.40
CA PRO A 33 1.69 1.70 -0.09
C PRO A 33 2.48 0.78 0.86
N VAL A 34 1.95 -0.41 1.10
CA VAL A 34 2.62 -1.44 1.92
C VAL A 34 2.67 -2.75 1.13
N VAL A 35 3.68 -3.57 1.42
CA VAL A 35 3.75 -4.93 0.89
C VAL A 35 2.68 -5.76 1.60
N VAL A 36 1.79 -6.39 0.83
CA VAL A 36 0.71 -7.25 1.33
C VAL A 36 0.94 -8.74 1.05
N LYS A 37 1.85 -9.07 0.13
CA LYS A 37 2.22 -10.45 -0.19
C LYS A 37 3.59 -10.52 -0.84
N THR A 38 4.34 -11.58 -0.55
CA THR A 38 5.53 -11.98 -1.28
C THR A 38 5.40 -13.42 -1.78
N VAL A 39 5.99 -13.72 -2.94
CA VAL A 39 6.19 -15.08 -3.43
C VAL A 39 7.66 -15.22 -3.84
N PRO A 40 8.45 -16.12 -3.23
CA PRO A 40 8.08 -16.94 -2.07
C PRO A 40 7.75 -16.07 -0.84
N GLU A 41 7.06 -16.65 0.13
CA GLU A 41 6.81 -15.97 1.41
C GLU A 41 8.15 -15.60 2.08
N ALA A 42 8.23 -14.43 2.71
CA ALA A 42 9.44 -14.02 3.42
C ALA A 42 9.79 -15.05 4.50
N GLY A 43 11.04 -15.54 4.46
CA GLY A 43 11.50 -16.60 5.37
C GLY A 43 11.06 -18.02 4.98
N ALA A 44 10.45 -18.20 3.81
CA ALA A 44 10.16 -19.53 3.28
C ALA A 44 11.43 -20.38 3.17
N LYS A 45 11.29 -21.65 3.52
CA LYS A 45 12.31 -22.69 3.39
C LYS A 45 11.96 -23.60 2.22
N ASP A 46 12.93 -24.38 1.77
CA ASP A 46 12.73 -25.42 0.76
C ASP A 46 12.17 -24.90 -0.57
N VAL A 47 12.49 -23.65 -0.92
CA VAL A 47 12.16 -23.08 -2.23
C VAL A 47 12.95 -23.84 -3.31
N PRO A 48 12.29 -24.38 -4.36
CA PRO A 48 12.98 -25.15 -5.40
C PRO A 48 14.10 -24.35 -6.07
N PRO A 49 15.29 -24.95 -6.27
CA PRO A 49 16.35 -24.31 -7.04
C PRO A 49 15.98 -24.29 -8.53
N GLY A 50 16.49 -23.33 -9.29
CA GLY A 50 16.10 -23.19 -10.69
C GLY A 50 15.92 -21.74 -11.11
N GLU A 51 15.19 -21.52 -12.19
CA GLU A 51 14.63 -20.22 -12.50
C GLU A 51 13.36 -20.02 -11.65
N TYR A 52 13.21 -18.84 -11.07
CA TYR A 52 12.09 -18.54 -10.20
C TYR A 52 11.65 -17.09 -10.41
N GLU A 53 10.36 -16.81 -10.24
CA GLU A 53 9.84 -15.45 -10.23
C GLU A 53 9.57 -14.99 -8.80
N VAL A 54 10.37 -14.04 -8.33
CA VAL A 54 10.09 -13.36 -7.06
C VAL A 54 9.06 -12.29 -7.32
N ARG A 55 7.98 -12.29 -6.54
CA ARG A 55 6.82 -11.41 -6.72
C ARG A 55 6.54 -10.65 -5.43
N ILE A 56 6.40 -9.34 -5.52
CA ILE A 56 6.09 -8.46 -4.40
C ILE A 56 4.80 -7.71 -4.74
N THR A 57 3.71 -7.98 -4.00
CA THR A 57 2.42 -7.33 -4.19
C THR A 57 2.22 -6.22 -3.16
N PHE A 58 1.90 -5.03 -3.64
CA PHE A 58 1.61 -3.84 -2.86
C PHE A 58 0.09 -3.65 -2.66
N SER A 59 -0.29 -2.93 -1.61
CA SER A 59 -1.69 -2.57 -1.34
C SER A 59 -2.30 -1.62 -2.38
N LYS A 60 -1.46 -0.97 -3.20
CA LYS A 60 -1.83 0.09 -4.14
C LYS A 60 -1.11 -0.07 -5.47
N GLU A 61 -1.67 0.54 -6.50
CA GLU A 61 -0.97 0.68 -7.77
C GLU A 61 0.29 1.52 -7.56
N MET A 62 1.38 1.07 -8.17
CA MET A 62 2.70 1.69 -8.07
C MET A 62 3.07 2.33 -9.40
N ALA A 63 3.89 3.38 -9.33
CA ALA A 63 4.45 3.98 -10.53
C ALA A 63 5.44 3.01 -11.20
N ASP A 64 5.25 2.76 -12.49
CA ASP A 64 6.18 1.93 -13.25
C ASP A 64 7.60 2.49 -13.22
N GLN A 65 8.59 1.60 -13.30
CA GLN A 65 10.03 1.90 -13.19
C GLN A 65 10.44 2.55 -11.86
N SER A 66 9.56 2.58 -10.86
CA SER A 66 9.84 3.04 -9.50
C SER A 66 9.99 1.84 -8.55
N TRP A 67 11.14 1.18 -8.61
CA TRP A 67 11.51 0.06 -7.71
C TRP A 67 13.00 0.07 -7.40
N SER A 68 13.35 -0.56 -6.28
CA SER A 68 14.73 -0.92 -5.95
C SER A 68 14.76 -2.35 -5.41
N TRP A 69 15.61 -3.19 -6.00
CA TRP A 69 15.92 -4.53 -5.50
C TRP A 69 17.32 -4.48 -4.91
N SER A 70 17.40 -4.54 -3.59
CA SER A 70 18.64 -4.39 -2.83
C SER A 70 19.02 -5.71 -2.17
N SER A 71 20.31 -5.89 -1.90
CA SER A 71 20.82 -7.00 -1.11
C SER A 71 20.85 -6.63 0.38
N ALA A 72 20.40 -7.53 1.25
CA ALA A 72 20.51 -7.35 2.69
C ALA A 72 21.95 -7.56 3.23
N TRP A 73 22.76 -8.40 2.58
CA TRP A 73 24.17 -8.58 2.90
C TRP A 73 25.01 -8.89 1.65
N GLN A 74 26.33 -8.98 1.80
CA GLN A 74 27.22 -9.27 0.68
C GLN A 74 26.87 -10.63 0.05
N ASN A 75 26.58 -10.62 -1.26
CA ASN A 75 26.23 -11.80 -2.05
C ASN A 75 24.93 -12.51 -1.60
N SER A 76 23.97 -11.76 -1.04
CA SER A 76 22.65 -12.26 -0.67
C SER A 76 21.62 -12.16 -1.79
N ASP A 77 21.97 -11.52 -2.91
CA ASP A 77 21.12 -11.39 -4.07
C ASP A 77 21.25 -12.62 -4.98
N PRO A 78 20.12 -13.17 -5.48
CA PRO A 78 20.18 -14.18 -6.53
C PRO A 78 20.53 -13.50 -7.86
N LYS A 79 21.16 -14.27 -8.76
CA LYS A 79 21.45 -13.79 -10.11
C LYS A 79 20.13 -13.43 -10.82
N SER A 80 19.99 -12.16 -11.21
CA SER A 80 18.85 -11.74 -12.03
C SER A 80 18.92 -12.31 -13.45
N LEU A 81 17.78 -12.73 -13.98
CA LEU A 81 17.60 -13.24 -15.34
C LEU A 81 16.85 -12.27 -16.26
N GLY A 82 16.57 -11.05 -15.77
CA GLY A 82 15.86 -10.02 -16.53
C GLY A 82 15.76 -8.70 -15.78
N LYS A 83 15.00 -7.76 -16.34
CA LYS A 83 14.64 -6.53 -15.61
C LYS A 83 13.38 -6.77 -14.78
N PRO A 84 13.27 -6.16 -13.59
CA PRO A 84 11.99 -6.13 -12.89
C PRO A 84 10.94 -5.42 -13.74
N HIS A 85 9.68 -5.78 -13.54
CA HIS A 85 8.52 -5.13 -14.16
C HIS A 85 7.32 -5.25 -13.23
N TYR A 86 6.34 -4.37 -13.38
CA TYR A 86 5.03 -4.59 -12.79
C TYR A 86 4.14 -5.44 -13.71
N GLU A 87 3.23 -6.20 -13.10
CA GLU A 87 2.11 -6.79 -13.82
C GLU A 87 1.11 -5.72 -14.26
N ALA A 88 0.12 -6.12 -15.07
CA ALA A 88 -0.86 -5.22 -15.67
C ALA A 88 -1.68 -4.41 -14.65
N ASP A 89 -1.83 -4.90 -13.42
CA ASP A 89 -2.52 -4.19 -12.34
C ASP A 89 -1.66 -3.14 -11.64
N HIS A 90 -0.36 -3.04 -11.99
CA HIS A 90 0.63 -2.17 -11.38
C HIS A 90 0.79 -2.36 -9.86
N LYS A 91 0.31 -3.48 -9.29
CA LYS A 91 0.41 -3.78 -7.86
C LYS A 91 1.47 -4.83 -7.56
N THR A 92 1.81 -5.69 -8.52
CA THR A 92 2.79 -6.76 -8.30
C THR A 92 4.06 -6.50 -9.10
N CYS A 93 5.18 -6.24 -8.42
CA CYS A 93 6.50 -6.17 -9.04
C CYS A 93 7.10 -7.58 -9.11
N VAL A 94 7.56 -7.98 -10.29
CA VAL A 94 8.10 -9.32 -10.57
C VAL A 94 9.55 -9.21 -11.02
N MET A 95 10.42 -10.03 -10.43
CA MET A 95 11.80 -10.22 -10.87
C MET A 95 12.10 -11.69 -11.08
N LYS A 96 12.54 -12.03 -12.30
CA LYS A 96 13.00 -13.39 -12.63
C LYS A 96 14.44 -13.57 -12.18
N VAL A 97 14.70 -14.62 -11.42
CA VAL A 97 16.01 -14.88 -10.79
C VAL A 97 16.42 -16.34 -10.95
N LYS A 98 17.71 -16.62 -10.74
CA LYS A 98 18.25 -17.98 -10.61
C LYS A 98 18.54 -18.28 -9.14
N LEU A 99 17.84 -19.27 -8.59
CA LEU A 99 18.07 -19.81 -7.25
C LEU A 99 19.04 -21.00 -7.31
N GLU A 100 19.97 -21.05 -6.36
CA GLU A 100 20.93 -22.12 -6.12
C GLU A 100 20.46 -23.00 -4.96
N PRO A 101 20.74 -24.33 -4.98
CA PRO A 101 20.39 -25.21 -3.87
C PRO A 101 21.18 -24.86 -2.61
N GLY A 102 20.52 -24.94 -1.45
CA GLY A 102 21.17 -24.75 -0.14
C GLY A 102 21.60 -23.31 0.18
N LYS A 103 21.05 -22.31 -0.55
CA LYS A 103 21.38 -20.89 -0.34
C LYS A 103 20.25 -20.11 0.30
N THR A 104 20.62 -19.10 1.08
CA THR A 104 19.72 -18.11 1.66
C THR A 104 19.92 -16.78 0.93
N TYR A 105 18.82 -16.12 0.61
CA TYR A 105 18.78 -14.84 -0.08
C TYR A 105 18.14 -13.77 0.80
N GLY A 106 18.47 -12.51 0.58
CA GLY A 106 17.95 -11.37 1.35
C GLY A 106 18.32 -10.03 0.76
#